data_AF-A0A968SWX1-F1
#
_entry.id   AF-A0A968SWX1-F1
#
_cell.length_a   1.000
_cell.length_b   1.000
_cell.length_c   1.000
_cell.angle_alpha   90.00
_cell.angle_beta   90.00
_cell.angle_gamma   90.00
#
_symmetry.space_group_name_H-M   'P 1'
#
loop_
_entity.id
_entity.type
_entity.pdbx_description
1 polymer ?
#
loop_
_entity_poly.entity_id
_entity_poly.type
_entity_poly.pdbx_seq_one_letter_code
_entity_poly.pdbx_strand_id
1 'polypeptide(L)'
;MATGPTDSSDGNFKSKQRYVADLVARVGALREGYAACADTQQREGLLAELTQVHMALWKEVHRPLCAIIARNWTRSVLFGQLTTEHRPGTPFFEIVESLAFNVFGDMLDILPTLKLDPERNGVALLLTIAVRQLSANDKKLRKDLHESLNGDVERDERTAHEEIDAQQLELFEQTAARIAQQECVQAALAYWHETLDEIDWLLVRARLLTDPQLPFAAIVKMLRPGYNEAALRQRLSRICKRTEEYLRGNGWEALF
;
A
#
# COMPACT_ATOMS: atom_id res chain seq x y z
N MET A 1 -37.05 -21.31 -6.39
CA MET A 1 -35.66 -21.20 -6.87
C MET A 1 -35.31 -19.73 -6.88
N ALA A 2 -34.51 -19.27 -5.92
CA ALA A 2 -34.12 -17.87 -5.80
C ALA A 2 -32.74 -17.71 -6.43
N THR A 3 -32.67 -17.00 -7.55
CA THR A 3 -31.42 -16.52 -8.15
C THR A 3 -30.90 -15.38 -7.28
N GLY A 4 -29.88 -15.65 -6.46
CA GLY A 4 -29.19 -14.62 -5.70
C GLY A 4 -28.50 -13.61 -6.63
N PRO A 5 -28.36 -12.34 -6.21
CA PRO A 5 -27.68 -11.33 -7.02
C PRO A 5 -26.20 -11.73 -7.16
N THR A 6 -25.78 -12.05 -8.37
CA THR A 6 -24.37 -12.26 -8.71
C THR A 6 -23.63 -10.93 -8.61
N ASP A 7 -22.60 -10.94 -7.76
CA ASP A 7 -21.70 -9.85 -7.42
C ASP A 7 -21.21 -9.04 -8.63
N SER A 8 -21.41 -7.73 -8.56
CA SER A 8 -20.89 -6.74 -9.52
C SER A 8 -19.51 -6.20 -9.13
N SER A 9 -18.84 -6.78 -8.13
CA SER A 9 -17.56 -6.31 -7.58
C SER A 9 -16.38 -6.58 -8.52
N ASP A 10 -16.36 -7.72 -9.21
CA ASP A 10 -15.30 -8.12 -10.15
C ASP A 10 -15.21 -7.19 -11.38
N GLY A 11 -16.33 -6.64 -11.82
CA GLY A 11 -16.37 -5.71 -12.95
C GLY A 11 -15.63 -4.40 -12.65
N ASN A 12 -15.72 -3.92 -11.41
CA ASN A 12 -15.08 -2.67 -10.99
C ASN A 12 -13.55 -2.82 -10.91
N PHE A 13 -13.06 -3.97 -10.41
CA PHE A 13 -11.63 -4.23 -10.31
C PHE A 13 -10.95 -4.30 -11.68
N LYS A 14 -11.50 -5.09 -12.62
CA LYS A 14 -10.93 -5.20 -13.98
C LYS A 14 -10.97 -3.87 -14.73
N SER A 15 -12.06 -3.11 -14.57
CA SER A 15 -12.15 -1.76 -15.15
C SER A 15 -11.06 -0.84 -14.61
N LYS A 16 -10.76 -0.93 -13.31
CA LYS A 16 -9.70 -0.13 -12.68
C LYS A 16 -8.31 -0.51 -13.18
N GLN A 17 -8.01 -1.80 -13.34
CA GLN A 17 -6.69 -2.23 -13.82
C GLN A 17 -6.42 -1.81 -15.27
N ARG A 18 -7.42 -1.95 -16.13
CA ARG A 18 -7.36 -1.44 -17.51
C ARG A 18 -7.15 0.06 -17.54
N TYR A 19 -7.88 0.80 -16.71
CA TYR A 19 -7.71 2.25 -16.60
C TYR A 19 -6.28 2.66 -16.24
N VAL A 20 -5.66 1.99 -15.26
CA VAL A 20 -4.27 2.27 -14.86
C VAL A 20 -3.28 1.90 -15.98
N ALA A 21 -3.49 0.76 -16.65
CA ALA A 21 -2.66 0.38 -17.79
C ALA A 21 -2.74 1.40 -18.94
N ASP A 22 -3.95 1.90 -19.24
CA ASP A 22 -4.17 2.94 -20.24
C ASP A 22 -3.47 4.25 -19.88
N LEU A 23 -3.53 4.67 -18.60
CA LEU A 23 -2.81 5.85 -18.12
C LEU A 23 -1.30 5.72 -18.33
N VAL A 24 -0.70 4.57 -17.99
CA VAL A 24 0.74 4.34 -18.14
C VAL A 24 1.16 4.32 -19.61
N ALA A 25 0.40 3.64 -20.48
CA ALA A 25 0.65 3.66 -21.92
C ALA A 25 0.59 5.08 -22.50
N ARG A 26 -0.38 5.88 -22.03
CA ARG A 26 -0.57 7.26 -22.47
C ARG A 26 0.56 8.19 -21.98
N VAL A 27 1.12 7.98 -20.79
CA VAL A 27 2.35 8.68 -20.35
C VAL A 27 3.50 8.44 -21.32
N GLY A 28 3.72 7.18 -21.72
CA GLY A 28 4.76 6.82 -22.70
C GLY A 28 4.58 7.56 -24.02
N ALA A 29 3.39 7.44 -24.62
CA ALA A 29 3.08 8.10 -25.89
C ALA A 29 3.20 9.63 -25.84
N LEU A 30 2.75 10.27 -24.76
CA LEU A 30 2.82 11.72 -24.59
C LEU A 30 4.27 12.21 -24.42
N ARG A 31 5.11 11.48 -23.67
CA ARG A 31 6.54 11.81 -23.53
C ARG A 31 7.29 11.67 -24.85
N GLU A 32 7.02 10.61 -25.62
CA GLU A 32 7.58 10.43 -26.97
C GLU A 32 7.15 11.55 -27.92
N GLY A 33 5.85 11.88 -27.93
CA GLY A 33 5.31 12.98 -28.73
C GLY A 33 5.91 14.33 -28.34
N TYR A 34 6.07 14.59 -27.03
CA TYR A 34 6.68 15.82 -26.51
C TYR A 34 8.13 15.96 -26.98
N ALA A 35 8.92 14.88 -26.92
CA ALA A 35 10.31 14.87 -27.34
C ALA A 35 10.47 15.08 -28.86
N ALA A 36 9.55 14.57 -29.67
CA ALA A 36 9.58 14.70 -31.13
C ALA A 36 8.99 16.01 -31.66
N CYS A 37 8.19 16.73 -30.86
CA CYS A 37 7.47 17.92 -31.30
C CYS A 37 8.38 19.15 -31.38
N ALA A 38 8.51 19.77 -32.57
CA ALA A 38 9.27 21.00 -32.76
C ALA A 38 8.44 22.29 -32.52
N ASP A 39 7.12 22.21 -32.66
CA ASP A 39 6.21 23.34 -32.51
C ASP A 39 5.92 23.66 -31.03
N THR A 40 6.13 24.92 -30.62
CA THR A 40 5.99 25.34 -29.22
C THR A 40 4.55 25.19 -28.71
N GLN A 41 3.56 25.56 -29.51
CA GLN A 41 2.16 25.52 -29.10
C GLN A 41 1.67 24.08 -28.93
N GLN A 42 2.03 23.19 -29.86
CA GLN A 42 1.75 21.77 -29.76
C GLN A 42 2.47 21.15 -28.56
N ARG A 43 3.72 21.56 -28.27
CA ARG A 43 4.48 21.10 -27.10
C ARG A 43 3.82 21.51 -25.78
N GLU A 44 3.29 22.73 -25.68
CA GLU A 44 2.51 23.17 -24.52
C GLU A 44 1.23 22.34 -24.33
N GLY A 45 0.53 22.03 -25.43
CA GLY A 45 -0.64 21.14 -25.40
C GLY A 45 -0.31 19.74 -24.87
N LEU A 46 0.78 19.15 -25.34
CA LEU A 46 1.26 17.84 -24.87
C LEU A 46 1.64 17.86 -23.39
N LEU A 47 2.27 18.95 -22.92
CA LEU A 47 2.62 19.10 -21.51
C LEU A 47 1.39 19.22 -20.61
N ALA A 48 0.37 19.95 -21.05
CA ALA A 48 -0.89 20.07 -20.33
C ALA A 48 -1.60 18.71 -20.23
N GLU A 49 -1.62 17.92 -21.31
CA GLU A 49 -2.19 16.59 -21.30
C GLU A 49 -1.39 15.62 -20.41
N LEU A 50 -0.06 15.65 -20.50
CA LEU A 50 0.81 14.84 -19.66
C LEU A 50 0.58 15.14 -18.16
N THR A 51 0.42 16.42 -17.82
CA THR A 51 0.08 16.85 -16.44
C THR A 51 -1.25 16.26 -15.98
N GLN A 52 -2.28 16.26 -16.83
CA GLN A 52 -3.58 15.66 -16.50
C GLN A 52 -3.46 14.15 -16.28
N VAL A 53 -2.71 13.44 -17.12
CA VAL A 53 -2.49 11.99 -17.00
C VAL A 53 -1.69 11.67 -15.72
N HIS A 54 -0.66 12.45 -15.40
CA HIS A 54 0.08 12.31 -14.13
C HIS A 54 -0.83 12.51 -12.91
N MET A 55 -1.70 13.52 -12.92
CA MET A 55 -2.65 13.75 -11.83
C MET A 55 -3.69 12.63 -11.70
N ALA A 56 -4.15 12.07 -12.82
CA ALA A 56 -5.03 10.91 -12.81
C ALA A 56 -4.32 9.69 -12.19
N LEU A 57 -3.07 9.42 -12.60
CA LEU A 57 -2.30 8.33 -12.05
C LEU A 57 -1.99 8.51 -10.56
N TRP A 58 -1.65 9.74 -10.15
CA TRP A 58 -1.44 10.09 -8.74
C TRP A 58 -2.65 9.73 -7.89
N LYS A 59 -3.88 10.02 -8.33
CA LYS A 59 -5.09 9.66 -7.58
C LYS A 59 -5.21 8.16 -7.32
N GLU A 60 -4.75 7.33 -8.26
CA GLU A 60 -4.82 5.88 -8.14
C GLU A 60 -3.77 5.29 -7.19
N VAL A 61 -2.58 5.90 -7.12
CA VAL A 61 -1.45 5.37 -6.34
C VAL A 61 -1.19 6.11 -5.04
N HIS A 62 -1.68 7.35 -4.88
CA HIS A 62 -1.36 8.22 -3.75
C HIS A 62 -1.64 7.57 -2.40
N ARG A 63 -2.89 7.15 -2.17
CA ARG A 63 -3.31 6.59 -0.89
C ARG A 63 -2.53 5.31 -0.52
N PRO A 64 -2.40 4.30 -1.40
CA PRO A 64 -1.62 3.11 -1.06
C PRO A 64 -0.13 3.41 -0.92
N LEU A 65 0.44 4.35 -1.69
CA LEU A 65 1.84 4.75 -1.57
C LEU A 65 2.13 5.41 -0.22
N CYS A 66 1.30 6.37 0.21
CA CYS A 66 1.40 6.99 1.52
C CYS A 66 1.27 5.96 2.65
N ALA A 67 0.38 4.97 2.51
CA ALA A 67 0.24 3.89 3.49
C ALA A 67 1.51 3.04 3.62
N ILE A 68 2.14 2.68 2.49
CA ILE A 68 3.42 1.93 2.47
C ILE A 68 4.52 2.74 3.15
N ILE A 69 4.63 4.03 2.84
CA ILE A 69 5.65 4.92 3.40
C ILE A 69 5.47 5.07 4.91
N ALA A 70 4.25 5.41 5.36
CA ALA A 70 3.95 5.60 6.77
C ALA A 70 4.25 4.35 7.61
N ARG A 71 4.11 3.15 7.03
CA ARG A 71 4.32 1.88 7.73
C ARG A 71 5.78 1.44 7.75
N ASN A 72 6.48 1.56 6.63
CA ASN A 72 7.76 0.86 6.43
C ASN A 72 8.97 1.79 6.34
N TRP A 73 8.75 3.09 6.08
CA TRP A 73 9.82 4.01 5.70
C TRP A 73 10.09 5.11 6.71
N THR A 74 9.35 5.18 7.81
CA THR A 74 9.53 6.19 8.87
C THR A 74 10.87 6.11 9.59
N ARG A 75 11.57 4.97 9.48
CA ARG A 75 12.92 4.75 10.03
C ARG A 75 14.03 4.87 8.98
N SER A 76 13.70 5.19 7.74
CA SER A 76 14.67 5.38 6.66
C SER A 76 15.47 6.67 6.86
N VAL A 77 16.68 6.71 6.31
CA VAL A 77 17.50 7.93 6.31
C VAL A 77 16.83 9.01 5.46
N LEU A 78 16.17 8.61 4.36
CA LEU A 78 15.37 9.50 3.53
C LEU A 78 14.27 10.22 4.34
N PHE A 79 13.51 9.46 5.13
CA PHE A 79 12.47 10.05 5.98
C PHE A 79 13.08 10.95 7.06
N GLY A 80 14.22 10.54 7.65
CA GLY A 80 14.99 11.38 8.57
C GLY A 80 15.40 12.72 7.96
N GLN A 81 15.95 12.72 6.74
CA GLN A 81 16.31 13.95 6.02
C GLN A 81 15.09 14.85 5.80
N LEU A 82 13.98 14.29 5.31
CA LEU A 82 12.76 15.06 5.12
C LEU A 82 12.25 15.67 6.43
N THR A 83 12.30 14.94 7.55
CA THR A 83 11.91 15.49 8.85
C THR A 83 12.79 16.68 9.27
N THR A 84 14.07 16.70 8.87
CA THR A 84 14.98 17.82 9.16
C THR A 84 14.82 19.01 8.22
N GLU A 85 14.42 18.77 6.97
CA GLU A 85 14.18 19.82 5.97
C GLU A 85 12.85 20.57 6.19
N HIS A 86 11.85 19.90 6.75
CA HIS A 86 10.57 20.52 7.06
C HIS A 86 10.65 21.42 8.29
N ARG A 87 9.72 22.39 8.39
CA ARG A 87 9.67 23.32 9.52
C ARG A 87 9.33 22.55 10.81
N PRO A 88 9.87 22.96 11.97
CA PRO A 88 9.43 22.43 13.24
C PRO A 88 7.91 22.58 13.39
N GLY A 89 7.23 21.47 13.72
CA GLY A 89 5.78 21.42 13.85
C GLY A 89 5.02 21.01 12.59
N THR A 90 5.71 20.71 11.48
CA THR A 90 5.07 20.10 10.29
C THR A 90 4.37 18.78 10.69
N PRO A 91 3.08 18.60 10.35
CA PRO A 91 2.36 17.36 10.61
C PRO A 91 3.02 16.14 9.95
N PHE A 92 2.97 14.99 10.63
CA PHE A 92 3.52 13.73 10.14
C PHE A 92 3.00 13.34 8.74
N PHE A 93 1.72 13.58 8.46
CA PHE A 93 1.12 13.24 7.18
C PHE A 93 1.72 14.04 6.01
N GLU A 94 2.11 15.30 6.22
CA GLU A 94 2.73 16.14 5.19
C GLU A 94 4.12 15.60 4.81
N ILE A 95 4.88 15.10 5.80
CA ILE A 95 6.20 14.50 5.55
C ILE A 95 6.07 13.19 4.76
N VAL A 96 5.06 12.38 5.10
CA VAL A 96 4.73 11.15 4.34
C VAL A 96 4.32 11.49 2.91
N GLU A 97 3.49 12.51 2.73
CA GLU A 97 3.03 12.95 1.40
C GLU A 97 4.19 13.51 0.56
N SER A 98 5.10 14.29 1.16
CA SER A 98 6.33 14.77 0.50
C SER A 98 7.19 13.60 0.02
N LEU A 99 7.41 12.57 0.85
CA LEU A 99 8.15 11.38 0.42
C LEU A 99 7.39 10.61 -0.67
N ALA A 100 6.07 10.49 -0.56
CA ALA A 100 5.25 9.83 -1.58
C ALA A 100 5.33 10.55 -2.92
N PHE A 101 5.33 11.88 -2.90
CA PHE A 101 5.44 12.71 -4.10
C PHE A 101 6.82 12.56 -4.77
N ASN A 102 7.90 12.55 -3.98
CA ASN A 102 9.25 12.30 -4.49
C ASN A 102 9.35 10.93 -5.20
N VAL A 103 8.83 9.89 -4.55
CA VAL A 103 8.82 8.52 -5.10
C VAL A 103 7.92 8.41 -6.34
N PHE A 104 6.81 9.15 -6.36
CA PHE A 104 5.97 9.25 -7.54
C PHE A 104 6.73 9.88 -8.71
N GLY A 105 7.52 10.93 -8.46
CA GLY A 105 8.43 11.52 -9.44
C GLY A 105 9.37 10.48 -10.05
N ASP A 106 10.10 9.73 -9.21
CA ASP A 106 10.99 8.66 -9.67
C ASP A 106 10.26 7.59 -10.48
N MET A 107 9.03 7.27 -10.09
CA MET A 107 8.20 6.31 -10.81
C MET A 107 7.83 6.82 -12.21
N LEU A 108 7.47 8.10 -12.35
CA LEU A 108 7.10 8.71 -13.64
C LEU A 108 8.23 8.57 -14.69
N ASP A 109 9.48 8.53 -14.26
CA ASP A 109 10.62 8.39 -15.16
C ASP A 109 10.79 6.97 -15.72
N ILE A 110 10.25 5.97 -15.02
CA ILE A 110 10.31 4.57 -15.44
C ILE A 110 9.09 4.21 -16.31
N LEU A 111 7.96 4.90 -16.13
CA LEU A 111 6.69 4.61 -16.83
C LEU A 111 6.80 4.41 -18.34
N PRO A 112 7.55 5.21 -19.12
CA PRO A 112 7.64 5.03 -20.57
C PRO A 112 8.23 3.68 -20.98
N THR A 113 9.03 3.06 -20.11
CA THR A 113 9.69 1.77 -20.37
C THR A 113 8.84 0.59 -19.90
N LEU A 114 7.79 0.84 -19.11
CA LEU A 114 6.94 -0.19 -18.52
C LEU A 114 5.85 -0.63 -19.49
N LYS A 115 5.75 -1.94 -19.70
CA LYS A 115 4.62 -2.57 -20.38
C LYS A 115 3.74 -3.23 -19.33
N LEU A 116 2.59 -2.63 -19.06
CA LEU A 116 1.60 -3.18 -18.14
C LEU A 116 0.65 -4.12 -18.88
N ASP A 117 0.42 -5.30 -18.29
CA ASP A 117 -0.64 -6.21 -18.71
C ASP A 117 -1.97 -5.68 -18.15
N PRO A 118 -2.96 -5.32 -18.98
CA PRO A 118 -4.23 -4.73 -18.54
C PRO A 118 -5.08 -5.68 -17.70
N GLU A 119 -4.79 -6.98 -17.70
CA GLU A 119 -5.49 -7.98 -16.88
C GLU A 119 -4.79 -8.21 -15.54
N ARG A 120 -3.62 -7.61 -15.29
CA ARG A 120 -2.87 -7.72 -14.03
C ARG A 120 -3.05 -6.49 -13.15
N ASN A 121 -2.67 -6.62 -11.88
CA ASN A 121 -2.73 -5.53 -10.91
C ASN A 121 -1.63 -4.48 -11.17
N GLY A 122 -1.91 -3.53 -12.08
CA GLY A 122 -1.00 -2.45 -12.44
C GLY A 122 -0.63 -1.58 -11.26
N VAL A 123 -1.58 -1.27 -10.36
CA VAL A 123 -1.29 -0.49 -9.13
C VAL A 123 -0.27 -1.22 -8.26
N ALA A 124 -0.45 -2.52 -8.00
CA ALA A 124 0.49 -3.28 -7.18
C ALA A 124 1.91 -3.31 -7.79
N LEU A 125 2.01 -3.41 -9.12
CA LEU A 125 3.30 -3.35 -9.82
C LEU A 125 3.95 -1.96 -9.67
N LEU A 126 3.18 -0.89 -9.84
CA LEU A 126 3.67 0.49 -9.65
C LEU A 126 4.19 0.71 -8.22
N LEU A 127 3.45 0.24 -7.21
CA LEU A 127 3.87 0.30 -5.81
C LEU A 127 5.13 -0.54 -5.54
N THR A 128 5.28 -1.68 -6.23
CA THR A 128 6.49 -2.51 -6.16
C THR A 128 7.71 -1.75 -6.66
N ILE A 129 7.57 -1.06 -7.79
CA ILE A 129 8.64 -0.26 -8.39
C ILE A 129 9.00 0.91 -7.46
N ALA A 130 8.00 1.59 -6.92
CA ALA A 130 8.18 2.65 -5.92
C ALA A 130 8.98 2.18 -4.69
N VAL A 131 8.64 1.01 -4.13
CA VAL A 131 9.37 0.43 -2.99
C VAL A 131 10.81 0.08 -3.36
N ARG A 132 11.05 -0.49 -4.54
CA ARG A 132 12.42 -0.79 -5.00
C ARG A 132 13.28 0.46 -5.14
N GLN A 133 12.71 1.53 -5.69
CA GLN A 133 13.41 2.81 -5.83
C GLN A 133 13.71 3.44 -4.46
N LEU A 134 12.74 3.42 -3.54
CA LEU A 134 12.97 3.84 -2.15
C LEU A 134 14.13 3.07 -1.50
N SER A 135 14.20 1.75 -1.69
CA SER A 135 15.29 0.94 -1.17
C SER A 135 16.64 1.27 -1.79
N ALA A 136 16.69 1.46 -3.12
CA ALA A 136 17.92 1.85 -3.80
C ALA A 136 18.41 3.23 -3.32
N ASN A 137 17.50 4.20 -3.22
CA ASN A 137 17.79 5.57 -2.76
C ASN A 137 18.25 5.59 -1.29
N ASP A 138 17.59 4.86 -0.39
CA ASP A 138 18.00 4.81 1.03
C ASP A 138 19.35 4.11 1.21
N LYS A 139 19.60 3.02 0.46
CA LYS A 139 20.92 2.34 0.47
C LYS A 139 22.02 3.29 -0.02
N LYS A 140 21.79 3.97 -1.15
CA LYS A 140 22.74 4.95 -1.70
C LYS A 140 23.01 6.05 -0.69
N LEU A 141 21.97 6.62 -0.10
CA LEU A 141 22.12 7.71 0.86
C LEU A 141 22.87 7.28 2.13
N ARG A 142 22.63 6.06 2.64
CA ARG A 142 23.41 5.51 3.75
C ARG A 142 24.89 5.36 3.40
N LYS A 143 25.18 4.90 2.18
CA LYS A 143 26.54 4.77 1.67
C LYS A 143 27.21 6.15 1.60
N ASP A 144 26.56 7.12 0.98
CA ASP A 144 27.06 8.50 0.86
C ASP A 144 27.29 9.14 2.25
N LEU A 145 26.38 8.91 3.21
CA LEU A 145 26.53 9.39 4.58
C LEU A 145 27.70 8.70 5.31
N HIS A 146 27.87 7.39 5.10
CA HIS A 146 28.98 6.64 5.67
C HIS A 146 30.33 7.10 5.10
N GLU A 147 30.41 7.31 3.78
CA GLU A 147 31.59 7.86 3.10
C GLU A 147 31.90 9.27 3.58
N SER A 148 30.88 10.13 3.75
CA SER A 148 31.07 11.48 4.29
C SER A 148 31.54 11.49 5.75
N LEU A 149 31.16 10.50 6.56
CA LEU A 149 31.56 10.40 7.96
C LEU A 149 32.93 9.73 8.14
N ASN A 150 33.32 8.86 7.20
CA ASN A 150 34.57 8.09 7.22
C ASN A 150 35.60 8.56 6.19
N GLY A 151 35.40 9.75 5.61
CA GLY A 151 36.26 10.39 4.63
C GLY A 151 37.63 10.77 5.19
N ASP A 152 38.43 9.74 5.49
CA ASP A 152 39.89 9.68 5.57
C ASP A 152 40.43 8.23 5.53
N VAL A 153 39.56 7.21 5.36
CA VAL A 153 40.02 5.82 5.22
C VAL A 153 39.70 5.31 3.81
N GLU A 154 40.68 5.43 2.93
CA GLU A 154 40.68 4.83 1.58
C GLU A 154 40.25 3.36 1.65
N ARG A 155 39.08 3.03 1.09
CA ARG A 155 38.73 1.65 0.74
C ARG A 155 38.20 1.56 -0.68
N ASP A 156 39.08 1.01 -1.49
CA ASP A 156 38.89 0.49 -2.84
C ASP A 156 37.84 -0.64 -2.81
N GLU A 157 36.61 -0.37 -3.26
CA GLU A 157 35.60 -1.43 -3.46
C GLU A 157 34.97 -1.37 -4.85
N ARG A 158 35.42 -2.34 -5.63
CA ARG A 158 34.91 -2.81 -6.92
C ARG A 158 33.38 -2.90 -6.94
N THR A 159 32.82 -2.30 -7.98
CA THR A 159 31.43 -2.33 -8.41
C THR A 159 30.88 -3.75 -8.51
N ALA A 160 30.02 -4.14 -7.56
CA ALA A 160 29.19 -5.33 -7.65
C ALA A 160 27.88 -4.98 -8.36
N HIS A 161 27.64 -5.58 -9.53
CA HIS A 161 26.28 -5.73 -10.04
C HIS A 161 25.54 -6.68 -9.09
N GLU A 162 24.74 -6.15 -8.16
CA GLU A 162 23.84 -6.96 -7.33
C GLU A 162 22.72 -7.51 -8.22
N GLU A 163 22.86 -8.78 -8.63
CA GLU A 163 21.72 -9.65 -8.90
C GLU A 163 20.78 -9.59 -7.68
N ILE A 164 19.47 -9.42 -7.91
CA ILE A 164 18.49 -9.41 -6.81
C ILE A 164 18.57 -10.78 -6.12
N ASP A 165 19.21 -10.79 -4.96
CA ASP A 165 19.39 -11.96 -4.12
C ASP A 165 18.02 -12.59 -3.80
N ALA A 166 17.94 -13.93 -3.82
CA ALA A 166 16.75 -14.68 -3.44
C ALA A 166 16.22 -14.27 -2.07
N GLN A 167 17.10 -13.85 -1.14
CA GLN A 167 16.69 -13.29 0.15
C GLN A 167 15.93 -11.96 0.04
N GLN A 168 16.27 -11.11 -0.93
CA GLN A 168 15.56 -9.86 -1.17
C GLN A 168 14.18 -10.11 -1.80
N LEU A 169 14.05 -11.14 -2.64
CA LEU A 169 12.75 -11.58 -3.17
C LEU A 169 11.87 -12.18 -2.06
N GLU A 170 12.43 -13.00 -1.18
CA GLU A 170 11.72 -13.59 -0.04
C GLU A 170 11.24 -12.50 0.95
N LEU A 171 12.10 -11.53 1.28
CA LEU A 171 11.72 -10.38 2.11
C LEU A 171 10.62 -9.54 1.47
N PHE A 172 10.62 -9.43 0.14
CA PHE A 172 9.60 -8.73 -0.63
C PHE A 172 8.25 -9.47 -0.59
N GLU A 173 8.24 -10.79 -0.79
CA GLU A 173 7.04 -11.63 -0.67
C GLU A 173 6.47 -11.58 0.76
N GLN A 174 7.33 -11.62 1.79
CA GLN A 174 6.94 -11.42 3.18
C GLN A 174 6.34 -10.03 3.43
N THR A 175 6.88 -8.99 2.78
CA THR A 175 6.36 -7.62 2.89
C THR A 175 5.00 -7.49 2.21
N ALA A 176 4.83 -8.07 1.02
CA ALA A 176 3.56 -8.12 0.31
C ALA A 176 2.50 -8.90 1.10
N ALA A 177 2.88 -10.03 1.73
CA ALA A 177 2.02 -10.79 2.62
C ALA A 177 1.60 -9.98 3.86
N ARG A 178 2.51 -9.19 4.46
CA ARG A 178 2.18 -8.30 5.59
C ARG A 178 1.23 -7.16 5.19
N ILE A 179 1.38 -6.60 3.99
CA ILE A 179 0.46 -5.59 3.45
C ILE A 179 -0.92 -6.22 3.23
N ALA A 180 -0.98 -7.38 2.58
CA ALA A 180 -2.21 -8.14 2.36
C ALA A 180 -2.88 -8.49 3.71
N GLN A 181 -2.11 -8.87 4.72
CA GLN A 181 -2.63 -9.14 6.07
C GLN A 181 -3.23 -7.90 6.73
N GLN A 182 -2.62 -6.72 6.56
CA GLN A 182 -3.18 -5.46 7.09
C GLN A 182 -4.45 -5.03 6.35
N GLU A 183 -4.50 -5.18 5.04
CA GLU A 183 -5.71 -4.90 4.25
C GLU A 183 -6.84 -5.88 4.58
N CYS A 184 -6.52 -7.16 4.77
CA CYS A 184 -7.44 -8.17 5.27
C CYS A 184 -7.99 -7.82 6.66
N VAL A 185 -7.15 -7.34 7.58
CA VAL A 185 -7.59 -6.87 8.90
C VAL A 185 -8.53 -5.67 8.77
N GLN A 186 -8.21 -4.69 7.90
CA GLN A 186 -9.09 -3.54 7.67
C GLN A 186 -10.44 -3.95 7.04
N ALA A 187 -10.42 -4.90 6.09
CA ALA A 187 -11.63 -5.46 5.51
C ALA A 187 -12.49 -6.19 6.57
N ALA A 188 -11.87 -6.97 7.46
CA ALA A 188 -12.56 -7.61 8.57
C ALA A 188 -13.18 -6.59 9.54
N LEU A 189 -12.47 -5.51 9.87
CA LEU A 189 -12.98 -4.43 10.72
C LEU A 189 -14.19 -3.72 10.09
N ALA A 190 -14.12 -3.39 8.80
CA ALA A 190 -15.22 -2.78 8.08
C ALA A 190 -16.46 -3.71 8.06
N TYR A 191 -16.25 -4.99 7.71
CA TYR A 191 -17.30 -6.00 7.75
C TYR A 191 -17.95 -6.12 9.14
N TRP A 192 -17.15 -6.15 10.20
CA TRP A 192 -17.68 -6.24 11.55
C TRP A 192 -18.50 -5.01 11.95
N HIS A 193 -18.03 -3.82 11.59
CA HIS A 193 -18.73 -2.57 11.90
C HIS A 193 -20.10 -2.50 11.21
N GLU A 194 -20.22 -3.04 10.00
CA GLU A 194 -21.47 -3.02 9.24
C GLU A 194 -22.45 -4.15 9.61
N THR A 195 -21.94 -5.31 10.06
CA THR A 195 -22.75 -6.54 10.13
C THR A 195 -22.94 -7.14 11.52
N LEU A 196 -22.19 -6.67 12.53
CA LEU A 196 -22.36 -7.14 13.91
C LEU A 196 -23.36 -6.27 14.66
N ASP A 197 -24.16 -6.92 15.52
CA ASP A 197 -24.95 -6.18 16.50
C ASP A 197 -24.05 -5.57 17.58
N GLU A 198 -24.60 -4.67 18.40
CA GLU A 198 -23.84 -3.94 19.43
C GLU A 198 -23.11 -4.87 20.41
N ILE A 199 -23.70 -6.03 20.72
CA ILE A 199 -23.16 -6.98 21.70
C ILE A 199 -22.02 -7.78 21.09
N ASP A 200 -22.20 -8.25 19.85
CA ASP A 200 -21.18 -8.97 19.10
C ASP A 200 -19.99 -8.07 18.76
N TRP A 201 -20.24 -6.78 18.46
CA TRP A 201 -19.18 -5.78 18.29
C TRP A 201 -18.39 -5.55 19.58
N LEU A 202 -19.07 -5.39 20.72
CA LEU A 202 -18.41 -5.25 22.02
C LEU A 202 -17.56 -6.48 22.35
N LEU A 203 -18.07 -7.67 22.06
CA LEU A 203 -17.36 -8.94 22.25
C LEU A 203 -16.07 -8.99 21.40
N VAL A 204 -16.15 -8.68 20.11
CA VAL A 204 -14.99 -8.63 19.20
C VAL A 204 -13.98 -7.60 19.68
N ARG A 205 -14.42 -6.39 20.03
CA ARG A 205 -13.54 -5.32 20.49
C ARG A 205 -12.80 -5.70 21.77
N ALA A 206 -13.52 -6.23 22.76
CA ALA A 206 -12.95 -6.61 24.05
C ALA A 206 -11.98 -7.80 23.94
N ARG A 207 -12.29 -8.77 23.06
CA ARG A 207 -11.54 -10.03 22.97
C ARG A 207 -10.39 -10.00 21.95
N LEU A 208 -10.57 -9.30 20.84
CA LEU A 208 -9.63 -9.33 19.70
C LEU A 208 -8.88 -8.01 19.48
N LEU A 209 -9.46 -6.87 19.85
CA LEU A 209 -8.91 -5.54 19.53
C LEU A 209 -8.32 -4.80 20.74
N THR A 210 -8.43 -5.36 21.94
CA THR A 210 -7.90 -4.76 23.19
C THR A 210 -6.61 -5.46 23.58
N ASP A 211 -5.61 -4.70 24.05
CA ASP A 211 -4.34 -5.21 24.59
C ASP A 211 -4.14 -4.73 26.05
N PRO A 212 -4.12 -5.63 27.06
CA PRO A 212 -4.29 -7.07 26.95
C PRO A 212 -5.74 -7.46 26.61
N GLN A 213 -5.91 -8.57 25.90
CA GLN A 213 -7.22 -9.08 25.57
C GLN A 213 -8.00 -9.48 26.83
N LEU A 214 -9.27 -9.09 26.92
CA LEU A 214 -10.07 -9.40 28.09
C LEU A 214 -10.48 -10.89 28.11
N PRO A 215 -10.43 -11.57 29.28
CA PRO A 215 -10.95 -12.92 29.41
C PRO A 215 -12.49 -12.91 29.34
N PHE A 216 -13.10 -14.00 28.87
CA PHE A 216 -14.56 -14.10 28.74
C PHE A 216 -15.30 -13.83 30.07
N ALA A 217 -14.74 -14.26 31.20
CA ALA A 217 -15.27 -13.95 32.53
C ALA A 217 -15.44 -12.44 32.78
N ALA A 218 -14.49 -11.62 32.32
CA ALA A 218 -14.56 -10.16 32.45
C ALA A 218 -15.62 -9.58 31.50
N ILE A 219 -15.71 -10.09 30.28
CA ILE A 219 -16.70 -9.65 29.29
C ILE A 219 -18.12 -9.98 29.76
N VAL A 220 -18.35 -11.16 30.36
CA VAL A 220 -19.65 -11.52 30.96
C VAL A 220 -20.06 -10.50 32.04
N LYS A 221 -19.12 -10.01 32.86
CA LYS A 221 -19.42 -8.98 33.87
C LYS A 221 -19.76 -7.61 33.27
N MET A 222 -19.24 -7.30 32.07
CA MET A 222 -19.58 -6.07 31.34
C MET A 222 -20.97 -6.13 30.71
N LEU A 223 -21.44 -7.34 30.40
CA LEU A 223 -22.75 -7.58 29.79
C LEU A 223 -23.84 -7.73 30.87
N ARG A 224 -25.09 -7.44 30.50
CA ARG A 224 -26.26 -7.53 31.39
C ARG A 224 -26.50 -8.99 31.85
N PRO A 225 -27.30 -9.21 32.92
CA PRO A 225 -27.68 -10.56 33.34
C PRO A 225 -28.29 -11.37 32.18
N GLY A 226 -27.83 -12.61 32.00
CA GLY A 226 -28.29 -13.52 30.94
C GLY A 226 -27.20 -14.07 30.02
N TYR A 227 -25.97 -13.55 30.09
CA TYR A 227 -24.82 -14.06 29.34
C TYR A 227 -23.95 -14.98 30.20
N ASN A 228 -23.36 -16.00 29.58
CA ASN A 228 -22.35 -16.85 30.19
C ASN A 228 -21.17 -17.04 29.22
N GLU A 229 -20.02 -17.50 29.73
CA GLU A 229 -18.80 -17.63 28.91
C GLU A 229 -18.96 -18.57 27.73
N ALA A 230 -19.69 -19.68 27.90
CA ALA A 230 -19.91 -20.66 26.84
C ALA A 230 -20.69 -20.04 25.67
N ALA A 231 -21.74 -19.26 25.96
CA ALA A 231 -22.52 -18.54 24.97
C ALA A 231 -21.68 -17.50 24.21
N LEU A 232 -20.80 -16.77 24.91
CA LEU A 232 -19.89 -15.80 24.27
C LEU A 232 -18.87 -16.49 23.36
N ARG A 233 -18.31 -17.63 23.77
CA ARG A 233 -17.38 -18.42 22.93
C ARG A 233 -18.06 -18.91 21.65
N GLN A 234 -19.29 -19.42 21.76
CA GLN A 234 -20.08 -19.86 20.60
C GLN A 234 -20.46 -18.69 19.68
N ARG A 235 -20.75 -17.50 20.23
CA ARG A 235 -20.95 -16.28 19.42
C ARG A 235 -19.68 -15.89 18.68
N LEU A 236 -18.55 -15.77 19.37
CA LEU A 236 -17.28 -15.39 18.75
C LEU A 236 -16.87 -16.37 17.64
N SER A 237 -17.03 -17.68 17.86
CA SER A 237 -16.75 -18.70 16.83
C SER A 237 -17.60 -18.50 15.57
N ARG A 238 -18.90 -18.17 15.71
CA ARG A 238 -19.78 -17.86 14.57
C ARG A 238 -19.37 -16.59 13.85
N ILE A 239 -18.93 -15.56 14.58
CA ILE A 239 -18.39 -14.32 14.00
C ILE A 239 -17.15 -14.65 13.18
N CYS A 240 -16.16 -15.35 13.75
CA CYS A 240 -14.94 -15.73 13.04
C CYS A 240 -15.23 -16.52 11.76
N LYS A 241 -16.14 -17.50 11.82
CA LYS A 241 -16.53 -18.30 10.64
C LYS A 241 -17.17 -17.43 9.54
N ARG A 242 -18.08 -16.53 9.90
CA ARG A 242 -18.69 -15.58 8.94
C ARG A 242 -17.66 -14.63 8.34
N THR A 243 -16.69 -14.19 9.14
CA THR A 243 -15.61 -13.31 8.67
C THR A 243 -14.67 -14.03 7.72
N GLU A 244 -14.34 -15.30 8.00
CA GLU A 244 -13.59 -16.15 7.09
C GLU A 244 -14.33 -16.34 5.76
N GLU A 245 -15.63 -16.66 5.79
CA GLU A 245 -16.48 -16.77 4.60
C GLU A 245 -16.53 -15.46 3.80
N TYR A 246 -16.68 -14.33 4.48
CA TYR A 246 -16.64 -13.00 3.86
C TYR A 246 -15.29 -12.72 3.19
N LEU A 247 -14.18 -12.94 3.91
CA LEU A 247 -12.85 -12.68 3.39
C LEU A 247 -12.52 -13.61 2.22
N ARG A 248 -12.91 -14.89 2.30
CA ARG A 248 -12.82 -15.84 1.19
C ARG A 248 -13.57 -15.34 -0.05
N GLY A 249 -14.83 -14.94 0.12
CA GLY A 249 -15.66 -14.39 -0.97
C GLY A 249 -15.12 -13.08 -1.58
N ASN A 250 -14.23 -12.37 -0.89
CA ASN A 250 -13.59 -11.14 -1.37
C ASN A 250 -12.15 -11.35 -1.86
N GLY A 251 -11.75 -12.61 -2.13
CA GLY A 251 -10.44 -12.93 -2.72
C GLY A 251 -9.28 -12.99 -1.74
N TRP A 252 -9.53 -13.01 -0.44
CA TRP A 252 -8.49 -13.13 0.61
C TRP A 252 -8.15 -14.59 0.96
N GLU A 253 -8.40 -15.53 0.04
CA GLU A 253 -8.20 -16.98 0.21
C GLU A 253 -6.78 -17.36 0.61
N ALA A 254 -5.78 -16.64 0.10
CA ALA A 254 -4.37 -16.94 0.32
C ALA A 254 -3.85 -16.61 1.73
N LEU A 255 -4.69 -16.07 2.63
CA LEU A 255 -4.30 -15.67 3.98
C LEU A 255 -4.77 -16.62 5.08
N PHE A 256 -5.50 -17.69 4.73
CA PHE A 256 -6.00 -18.73 5.63
C PHE A 256 -5.33 -20.08 5.35
#